data_AF-A0A081DEC6-F1
#
_entry.id   AF-A0A081DEC6-F1
#
_cell.length_a   1.000
_cell.length_b   1.000
_cell.length_c   1.000
_cell.angle_alpha   90.00
_cell.angle_beta   90.00
_cell.angle_gamma   90.00
#
_symmetry.space_group_name_H-M   'P 1'
#
loop_
_entity.id
_entity.type
_entity.pdbx_description
1 polymer ?
#
loop_
_entity_poly.entity_id
_entity_poly.type
_entity_poly.pdbx_seq_one_letter_code
_entity_poly.pdbx_strand_id
1 'polypeptide(L)'
;MMCRMFESNSKNDKLYLPEYEISNEINEMIKLIDNPTQSDFHKIEELIKNIDKTEHHNGSQWYDYKIHLNALLLENGFKSSIF
;
A
#
# COMPACT_ATOMS: atom_id res chain seq x y z
N MET A 1 9.29 1.02 -6.05
CA MET A 1 8.04 0.45 -5.50
C MET A 1 7.01 0.32 -6.64
N MET A 2 6.14 -0.69 -6.60
CA MET A 2 5.29 -1.15 -7.74
C MET A 2 4.19 -0.19 -8.24
N CYS A 3 4.10 1.03 -7.72
CA CYS A 3 3.11 2.04 -8.09
C CYS A 3 3.00 2.28 -9.61
N ARG A 4 4.13 2.31 -10.35
CA ARG A 4 4.13 2.51 -11.82
C ARG A 4 3.42 1.41 -12.60
N MET A 5 3.35 0.20 -12.05
CA MET A 5 2.69 -0.91 -12.70
C MET A 5 1.17 -0.80 -12.54
N PHE A 6 0.70 -0.53 -11.32
CA PHE A 6 -0.71 -0.23 -11.08
C PHE A 6 -1.18 0.98 -11.88
N GLU A 7 -0.33 2.02 -12.01
CA GLU A 7 -0.60 3.19 -12.86
C GLU A 7 -0.75 2.82 -14.35
N SER A 8 0.09 1.91 -14.84
CA SER A 8 0.04 1.49 -16.24
C SER A 8 -1.19 0.64 -16.53
N ASN A 9 -1.56 -0.23 -15.58
CA ASN A 9 -2.73 -1.09 -15.70
C ASN A 9 -4.03 -0.32 -15.52
N SER A 10 -4.08 0.69 -14.63
CA SER A 10 -5.28 1.50 -14.38
C SER A 10 -5.76 2.28 -15.61
N LYS A 11 -4.87 2.53 -16.58
CA LYS A 11 -5.21 3.14 -17.88
C LYS A 11 -6.06 2.22 -18.76
N ASN A 12 -6.00 0.91 -18.56
CA ASN A 12 -6.68 -0.10 -19.36
C ASN A 12 -7.79 -0.82 -18.58
N ASP A 13 -7.63 -0.97 -17.26
CA ASP A 13 -8.57 -1.64 -16.38
C ASP A 13 -8.78 -0.84 -15.10
N LYS A 14 -10.02 -0.39 -14.90
CA LYS A 14 -10.43 0.45 -13.77
C LYS A 14 -10.28 -0.25 -12.41
N LEU A 15 -10.25 -1.59 -12.38
CA LEU A 15 -10.06 -2.34 -11.14
C LEU A 15 -8.67 -2.13 -10.52
N TYR A 16 -7.69 -1.64 -11.29
CA TYR A 16 -6.38 -1.26 -10.79
C TYR A 16 -6.31 0.16 -10.22
N LEU A 17 -7.33 0.99 -10.45
CA LEU A 17 -7.32 2.38 -10.00
C LEU A 17 -7.22 2.49 -8.47
N PRO A 18 -7.98 1.72 -7.66
CA PRO A 18 -7.81 1.77 -6.21
C PRO A 18 -6.39 1.41 -5.77
N GLU A 19 -5.82 0.34 -6.34
CA GLU A 19 -4.48 -0.15 -5.99
C GLU A 19 -3.41 0.89 -6.34
N TYR A 20 -3.57 1.56 -7.48
CA TYR A 20 -2.71 2.67 -7.87
C TYR A 20 -2.80 3.83 -6.88
N GLU A 21 -4.00 4.32 -6.59
CA GLU A 21 -4.21 5.49 -5.72
C GLU A 21 -3.64 5.24 -4.32
N ILE A 22 -3.98 4.10 -3.72
CA ILE A 22 -3.52 3.75 -2.36
C ILE A 22 -2.03 3.46 -2.33
N SER A 23 -1.49 2.73 -3.31
CA SER A 23 -0.04 2.51 -3.35
C SER A 23 0.71 3.82 -3.55
N ASN A 24 0.18 4.77 -4.33
CA ASN A 24 0.79 6.08 -4.50
C ASN A 24 0.76 6.88 -3.20
N GLU A 25 -0.39 6.93 -2.51
CA GLU A 25 -0.53 7.62 -1.22
C GLU A 25 0.44 7.06 -0.16
N ILE A 26 0.47 5.73 0.01
CA ILE A 26 1.37 5.08 0.97
C ILE A 26 2.84 5.38 0.64
N ASN A 27 3.22 5.34 -0.65
CA ASN A 27 4.59 5.63 -1.06
C ASN A 27 4.98 7.09 -0.79
N GLU A 28 4.07 8.04 -1.02
CA GLU A 28 4.32 9.46 -0.69
C GLU A 28 4.42 9.66 0.82
N MET A 29 3.58 9.01 1.62
CA MET A 29 3.72 9.03 3.09
C MET A 29 5.10 8.54 3.52
N ILE A 30 5.54 7.37 3.03
CA ILE A 30 6.86 6.80 3.37
C ILE A 30 7.99 7.76 2.98
N LYS A 31 7.91 8.43 1.83
CA LYS A 31 8.93 9.40 1.40
C LYS A 31 9.00 10.64 2.30
N LEU A 32 7.88 11.07 2.85
CA LEU A 32 7.77 12.28 3.67
C LEU A 32 8.07 12.04 5.15
N ILE A 33 8.11 10.78 5.58
CA ILE A 33 8.39 10.40 6.96
C ILE A 33 9.90 10.37 7.18
N ASP A 34 10.43 11.40 7.84
CA ASP A 34 11.83 11.44 8.30
C ASP A 34 12.04 10.59 9.57
N ASN A 35 11.09 10.63 10.50
CA ASN A 35 11.08 9.84 11.74
C ASN A 35 9.72 9.14 11.89
N PRO A 36 9.61 7.85 11.53
CA PRO A 36 8.34 7.14 11.57
C PRO A 36 7.76 7.07 12.98
N THR A 37 6.49 7.45 13.10
CA THR A 37 5.73 7.24 14.34
C THR A 37 4.78 6.06 14.20
N GLN A 38 4.37 5.50 15.32
CA GLN A 38 3.33 4.47 15.35
C GLN A 38 2.01 4.94 14.73
N SER A 39 1.71 6.25 14.81
CA SER A 39 0.53 6.82 14.16
C SER A 39 0.62 6.78 12.64
N ASP A 40 1.79 6.93 12.06
CA ASP A 40 1.98 6.89 10.60
C ASP A 40 1.78 5.46 10.08
N PHE A 41 2.29 4.48 10.82
CA PHE A 41 2.09 3.07 10.50
C PHE A 41 0.64 2.60 10.66
N HIS A 42 -0.08 3.07 11.68
CA HIS A 42 -1.52 2.81 11.76
C HIS A 42 -2.28 3.37 10.56
N LYS A 43 -1.97 4.59 10.11
CA LYS A 43 -2.60 5.15 8.90
C LYS A 43 -2.33 4.29 7.67
N ILE A 44 -1.09 3.86 7.47
CA ILE A 44 -0.72 2.96 6.36
C ILE A 44 -1.51 1.64 6.44
N GLU A 45 -1.63 1.06 7.63
CA GLU A 45 -2.40 -0.16 7.84
C GLU A 45 -3.90 0.05 7.58
N GLU A 46 -4.48 1.17 8.01
CA GLU A 46 -5.87 1.53 7.73
C GLU A 46 -6.14 1.70 6.23
N LEU A 47 -5.22 2.34 5.49
CA LEU A 47 -5.33 2.47 4.04
C LEU A 47 -5.41 1.10 3.35
N ILE A 48 -4.56 0.14 3.76
CA ILE A 48 -4.60 -1.24 3.25
C ILE A 48 -5.90 -1.96 3.62
N LYS A 49 -6.35 -1.83 4.87
CA LYS A 49 -7.62 -2.45 5.32
C LYS A 49 -8.84 -1.84 4.63
N ASN A 50 -8.76 -0.58 4.22
CA ASN A 50 -9.85 0.09 3.53
C ASN A 50 -9.93 -0.36 2.07
N ILE A 51 -8.82 -0.48 1.37
CA ILE A 51 -8.84 -0.94 -0.03
C ILE A 51 -9.27 -2.40 -0.17
N ASP A 52 -8.88 -3.27 0.76
CA ASP A 52 -9.33 -4.69 0.75
C ASP A 52 -10.87 -4.82 0.93
N LYS A 53 -11.58 -3.75 1.30
CA LYS A 53 -13.06 -3.68 1.35
C LYS A 53 -13.69 -3.08 0.09
N THR A 54 -12.89 -2.50 -0.80
CA THR A 54 -13.37 -1.91 -2.06
C THR A 54 -13.31 -2.95 -3.18
N GLU A 55 -13.96 -2.66 -4.31
CA GLU A 55 -13.79 -3.46 -5.51
C GLU A 55 -12.48 -3.06 -6.21
N HIS A 56 -11.50 -3.96 -6.23
CA HIS A 56 -10.21 -3.77 -6.90
C HIS A 56 -9.73 -5.10 -7.50
N HIS A 57 -8.71 -5.04 -8.36
CA HIS A 57 -8.22 -6.22 -9.09
C HIS A 57 -7.79 -7.36 -8.14
N ASN A 58 -7.17 -7.02 -7.02
CA ASN A 58 -6.71 -7.91 -5.96
C ASN A 58 -5.80 -9.04 -6.49
N GLY A 59 -4.86 -8.67 -7.35
CA GLY A 59 -3.97 -9.60 -8.05
C GLY A 59 -2.78 -10.04 -7.20
N SER A 60 -1.98 -10.96 -7.74
CA SER A 60 -0.72 -11.38 -7.10
C SER A 60 0.22 -10.19 -6.83
N GLN A 61 0.17 -9.16 -7.67
CA GLN A 61 1.04 -8.01 -7.50
C GLN A 61 0.56 -7.07 -6.39
N TRP A 62 -0.74 -7.04 -6.10
CA TRP A 62 -1.25 -6.40 -4.89
C TRP A 62 -0.75 -7.13 -3.64
N TYR A 63 -0.74 -8.47 -3.68
CA TYR A 63 -0.21 -9.28 -2.58
C TYR A 63 1.29 -9.06 -2.35
N ASP A 64 2.10 -9.06 -3.42
CA ASP A 64 3.53 -8.76 -3.35
C ASP A 64 3.78 -7.35 -2.78
N TYR A 65 2.95 -6.37 -3.15
CA TYR A 65 3.01 -5.03 -2.57
C TYR A 65 2.77 -5.05 -1.05
N LYS A 66 1.76 -5.78 -0.58
CA LYS A 66 1.47 -5.95 0.86
C LYS A 66 2.62 -6.62 1.60
N ILE A 67 3.30 -7.61 0.99
CA ILE A 67 4.51 -8.23 1.57
C ILE A 67 5.62 -7.21 1.75
N HIS A 68 5.95 -6.45 0.71
CA HIS A 68 7.01 -5.45 0.76
C HIS A 68 6.72 -4.37 1.80
N LEU A 69 5.47 -3.91 1.86
CA LEU A 69 5.04 -2.93 2.86
C LEU A 69 5.15 -3.49 4.28
N ASN A 70 4.69 -4.72 4.50
CA ASN A 70 4.79 -5.38 5.80
C ASN A 70 6.25 -5.55 6.26
N ALA A 71 7.15 -5.92 5.34
CA ALA A 71 8.58 -6.02 5.63
C ALA A 71 9.16 -4.66 6.08
N LEU A 72 8.85 -3.58 5.36
CA LEU A 72 9.26 -2.22 5.72
C LEU A 72 8.75 -1.83 7.12
N LEU A 73 7.49 -2.11 7.43
CA LEU A 73 6.91 -1.81 8.74
C LEU A 73 7.61 -2.57 9.87
N LEU A 74 7.89 -3.86 9.66
CA LEU A 74 8.59 -4.72 10.63
C LEU A 74 10.03 -4.25 10.87
N GLU A 75 10.75 -3.87 9.81
CA GLU A 75 12.12 -3.32 9.92
C GLU A 75 12.17 -2.04 10.77
N ASN A 76 11.08 -1.26 10.77
CA ASN A 76 10.94 -0.06 11.58
C ASN A 76 10.34 -0.33 12.98
N GLY A 77 10.30 -1.59 13.42
CA GLY A 77 9.87 -1.98 14.76
C GLY A 77 8.36 -2.00 14.97
N PHE A 78 7.57 -1.86 13.90
CA PHE A 78 6.11 -1.91 13.97
C PHE A 78 5.57 -3.32 13.76
N LYS A 79 4.65 -3.75 14.62
CA LYS A 79 3.90 -5.00 14.43
C LYS A 79 2.72 -4.74 13.50
N SER A 80 2.81 -5.21 12.26
CA SER A 80 1.75 -5.06 11.26
C SER A 80 0.77 -6.23 11.27
N SER A 81 -0.51 -5.92 11.04
CA SER A 81 -1.64 -6.85 10.84
C SER A 81 -2.26 -6.67 9.45
N ILE A 82 -1.42 -6.40 8.45
CA ILE A 82 -1.79 -6.28 7.03
C ILE A 82 -2.32 -7.62 6.45
N PHE A 83 -2.10 -8.74 7.16
CA PHE A 83 -2.52 -10.09 6.80
C PHE A 83 -3.45 -10.69 7.84
#